data_AF-A0A817DUC2-F1
#
_entry.id   AF-A0A817DUC2-F1
#
_cell.length_a   1.000
_cell.length_b   1.000
_cell.length_c   1.000
_cell.angle_alpha   90.00
_cell.angle_beta   90.00
_cell.angle_gamma   90.00
#
_symmetry.space_group_name_H-M   'P 1'
#
loop_
_entity.id
_entity.type
_entity.pdbx_description
1 polymer ?
#
loop_
_entity_poly.entity_id
_entity_poly.type
_entity_poly.pdbx_seq_one_letter_code
_entity_poly.pdbx_strand_id
1 'polypeptide(L)'
;MSDIWSLGIQRLLARVNSFHQPGSSKSKCKSFLCHTEHIGWIREDAANQLRRYSNVFIEHSDRFTLADHLNTYESRSEAVAKVLNDMRARDCLKTLRGWRDELYLVKSTYNRSPLFEIERSAASIFGIRKYGSHLNGYVIDDDGTWRMWIGKRSATKQTFPGMYDNLAAGGLSHNLTPTECMIKECEEEAQIPKALATEKLKAVGAISYCYEDDDGIHPEGEFLYDIQLPTSFTPNNADSEMEKFYLWTIPEVKQAIIEDNFKPNCAVAVLDFLIRHSFITPEQESNYFDILSQIHMPGH
;
A
#
# COMPACT_ATOMS: atom_id res chain seq x y z
N MET A 1 -5.16 -19.74 22.78
CA MET A 1 -4.56 -18.69 21.93
C MET A 1 -4.84 -18.89 20.44
N SER A 2 -4.99 -20.13 19.92
CA SER A 2 -5.21 -20.36 18.48
C SER A 2 -6.47 -19.68 17.93
N ASP A 3 -7.62 -19.79 18.61
CA ASP A 3 -8.89 -19.25 18.07
C ASP A 3 -8.93 -17.72 17.99
N ILE A 4 -8.45 -17.03 19.04
CA ILE A 4 -8.39 -15.56 19.08
C ILE A 4 -7.41 -15.02 18.03
N TRP A 5 -6.25 -15.66 17.89
CA TRP A 5 -5.26 -15.29 16.89
C TRP A 5 -5.82 -15.42 15.48
N SER A 6 -6.35 -16.60 15.12
CA SER A 6 -6.87 -16.85 13.78
C SER A 6 -8.05 -15.92 13.45
N LEU A 7 -8.94 -15.65 14.40
CA LEU A 7 -10.01 -14.67 14.21
C LEU A 7 -9.46 -13.24 14.00
N GLY A 8 -8.44 -12.86 14.77
CA GLY A 8 -7.76 -11.58 14.60
C GLY A 8 -7.16 -11.42 13.21
N ILE A 9 -6.46 -12.45 12.72
CA ILE A 9 -5.88 -12.46 11.36
C ILE A 9 -6.98 -12.41 10.29
N GLN A 10 -8.07 -13.16 10.43
CA GLN A 10 -9.18 -13.09 9.48
C GLN A 10 -9.79 -11.69 9.42
N ARG A 11 -9.93 -10.98 10.55
CA ARG A 11 -10.38 -9.59 10.55
C ARG A 11 -9.40 -8.66 9.83
N LEU A 12 -8.11 -8.82 10.08
CA LEU A 12 -7.07 -8.05 9.38
C LEU A 12 -7.15 -8.27 7.86
N LEU A 13 -7.20 -9.52 7.41
CA LEU A 13 -7.26 -9.89 6.01
C LEU A 13 -8.55 -9.39 5.33
N ALA A 14 -9.69 -9.48 6.02
CA ALA A 14 -10.96 -8.93 5.54
C ALA A 14 -10.90 -7.39 5.36
N ARG A 15 -10.16 -6.68 6.22
CA ARG A 15 -9.97 -5.22 6.10
C ARG A 15 -9.12 -4.85 4.88
N VAL A 16 -7.97 -5.52 4.67
CA VAL A 16 -7.07 -5.21 3.54
C VAL A 16 -7.60 -5.73 2.19
N ASN A 17 -8.50 -6.72 2.21
CA ASN A 17 -9.12 -7.28 1.02
C ASN A 17 -10.62 -6.97 0.90
N SER A 18 -11.10 -5.86 1.47
CA SER A 18 -12.53 -5.54 1.51
C SER A 18 -13.19 -5.50 0.13
N PHE A 19 -12.45 -5.16 -0.92
CA PHE A 19 -12.94 -5.16 -2.31
C PHE A 19 -13.23 -6.55 -2.88
N HIS A 20 -12.70 -7.60 -2.26
CA HIS A 20 -12.96 -8.99 -2.64
C HIS A 20 -14.02 -9.65 -1.76
N GLN A 21 -14.48 -8.99 -0.70
CA GLN A 21 -15.45 -9.55 0.23
C GLN A 21 -16.88 -9.49 -0.33
N PRO A 22 -17.77 -10.38 0.13
CA PRO A 22 -19.20 -10.27 -0.17
C PRO A 22 -19.76 -8.91 0.23
N GLY A 23 -20.57 -8.30 -0.64
CA GLY A 23 -21.15 -6.98 -0.42
C GLY A 23 -20.29 -5.80 -0.91
N SER A 24 -19.08 -6.06 -1.38
CA SER A 24 -18.22 -5.06 -2.03
C SER A 24 -18.84 -4.47 -3.30
N SER A 25 -18.34 -3.30 -3.72
CA SER A 25 -18.76 -2.65 -4.96
C SER A 25 -18.26 -3.34 -6.23
N LYS A 26 -17.35 -4.32 -6.11
CA LYS A 26 -16.65 -4.97 -7.23
C LYS A 26 -17.56 -5.42 -8.38
N SER A 27 -18.71 -6.03 -8.08
CA SER A 27 -19.65 -6.51 -9.11
C SER A 27 -20.34 -5.40 -9.90
N LYS A 28 -20.29 -4.16 -9.40
CA LYS A 28 -20.83 -2.95 -10.04
C LYS A 28 -19.73 -2.09 -10.66
N CYS A 29 -18.46 -2.40 -10.40
CA CYS A 29 -17.34 -1.68 -10.98
C CYS A 29 -17.17 -2.04 -12.45
N LYS A 30 -16.71 -1.07 -13.22
CA LYS A 30 -16.24 -1.25 -14.59
C LYS A 30 -14.72 -1.28 -14.61
N SER A 31 -14.12 -2.12 -15.43
CA SER A 31 -12.66 -2.11 -15.60
C SER A 31 -12.23 -0.80 -16.26
N PHE A 32 -11.09 -0.24 -15.86
CA PHE A 32 -10.49 0.91 -16.52
C PHE A 32 -9.30 0.47 -17.35
N LEU A 33 -9.37 0.71 -18.65
CA LEU A 33 -8.34 0.30 -19.60
C LEU A 33 -7.68 1.53 -20.24
N CYS A 34 -6.38 1.42 -20.47
CA CYS A 34 -5.68 2.27 -21.43
C CYS A 34 -5.27 1.37 -22.59
N HIS A 35 -5.81 1.63 -23.78
CA HIS A 35 -5.73 0.70 -24.91
C HIS A 35 -6.30 -0.68 -24.52
N THR A 36 -5.48 -1.72 -24.52
CA THR A 36 -5.86 -3.09 -24.13
C THR A 36 -5.42 -3.46 -22.71
N GLU A 37 -4.74 -2.55 -22.01
CA GLU A 37 -4.16 -2.83 -20.70
C GLU A 37 -5.12 -2.43 -19.58
N HIS A 38 -5.46 -3.38 -18.71
CA HIS A 38 -6.24 -3.13 -17.49
C HIS A 38 -5.37 -2.41 -16.46
N ILE A 39 -5.79 -1.21 -16.06
CA ILE A 39 -5.03 -0.30 -15.20
C ILE A 39 -5.75 0.09 -13.92
N GLY A 40 -7.01 -0.31 -13.77
CA GLY A 40 -7.77 -0.01 -12.56
C GLY A 40 -9.26 -0.29 -12.69
N TRP A 41 -10.03 0.28 -11.78
CA TRP A 41 -11.47 0.05 -11.65
C TRP A 41 -12.20 1.38 -11.46
N ILE A 42 -13.33 1.53 -12.14
CA ILE A 42 -14.23 2.67 -12.01
C ILE A 42 -15.47 2.22 -11.23
N ARG A 43 -15.70 2.82 -10.07
CA ARG A 43 -16.94 2.70 -9.30
C ARG A 43 -18.03 3.61 -9.89
N GLU A 44 -19.30 3.30 -9.66
CA GLU A 44 -20.43 3.99 -10.29
C GLU A 44 -20.50 5.50 -9.99
N ASP A 45 -20.10 5.93 -8.80
CA ASP A 45 -20.00 7.34 -8.43
C ASP A 45 -18.97 8.10 -9.28
N ALA A 46 -17.80 7.50 -9.51
CA ALA A 46 -16.81 8.01 -10.45
C ALA A 46 -17.34 7.99 -11.89
N ALA A 47 -17.94 6.87 -12.34
CA ALA A 47 -18.52 6.72 -13.68
C ALA A 47 -19.52 7.85 -14.01
N ASN A 48 -20.39 8.20 -13.06
CA ASN A 48 -21.34 9.31 -13.19
C ASN A 48 -20.68 10.65 -13.53
N GLN A 49 -19.49 10.91 -12.97
CA GLN A 49 -18.74 12.13 -13.29
C GLN A 49 -18.02 12.01 -14.64
N LEU A 50 -17.41 10.86 -14.92
CA LEU A 50 -16.62 10.62 -16.13
C LEU A 50 -17.46 10.72 -17.42
N ARG A 51 -18.76 10.38 -17.38
CA ARG A 51 -19.70 10.52 -18.49
C ARG A 51 -19.76 11.93 -19.10
N ARG A 52 -19.41 12.95 -18.31
CA ARG A 52 -19.38 14.36 -18.76
C ARG A 52 -18.17 14.70 -19.62
N TYR A 53 -17.18 13.81 -19.66
CA TYR A 53 -15.91 13.98 -20.35
C TYR A 53 -15.72 12.88 -21.40
N SER A 54 -16.75 12.67 -22.22
CA SER A 54 -16.77 11.63 -23.25
C SER A 54 -15.74 11.82 -24.37
N ASN A 55 -15.03 12.96 -24.39
CA ASN A 55 -13.87 13.18 -25.24
C ASN A 55 -12.57 12.62 -24.62
N VAL A 56 -12.55 12.28 -23.33
CA VAL A 56 -11.38 11.70 -22.64
C VAL A 56 -11.65 10.27 -22.22
N PHE A 57 -12.83 10.01 -21.63
CA PHE A 57 -13.22 8.70 -21.10
C PHE A 57 -14.38 8.13 -21.91
N ILE A 58 -14.17 6.98 -22.54
CA ILE A 58 -15.19 6.29 -23.35
C ILE A 58 -15.81 5.18 -22.50
N GLU A 59 -17.11 5.27 -22.27
CA GLU A 59 -17.86 4.26 -21.54
C GLU A 59 -18.32 3.14 -22.48
N HIS A 60 -18.06 1.90 -22.08
CA HIS A 60 -18.64 0.69 -22.66
C HIS A 60 -19.55 0.00 -21.62
N SER A 61 -20.11 -1.15 -21.99
CA SER A 61 -20.99 -1.94 -21.10
C SER A 61 -20.30 -2.35 -19.81
N ASP A 62 -19.05 -2.80 -19.89
CA ASP A 62 -18.29 -3.44 -18.80
C ASP A 62 -17.00 -2.69 -18.40
N ARG A 63 -16.65 -1.63 -19.13
CA ARG A 63 -15.37 -0.93 -18.95
C ARG A 63 -15.45 0.55 -19.32
N PHE A 64 -14.45 1.30 -18.87
CA PHE A 64 -14.06 2.60 -19.41
C PHE A 64 -12.71 2.47 -20.12
N THR A 65 -12.53 3.21 -21.21
CA THR A 65 -11.22 3.40 -21.84
C THR A 65 -10.85 4.87 -21.92
N LEU A 66 -9.56 5.18 -22.08
CA LEU A 66 -9.16 6.48 -22.62
C LEU A 66 -9.50 6.56 -24.12
N ALA A 67 -9.83 7.74 -24.62
CA ALA A 67 -10.17 7.97 -26.02
C ALA A 67 -8.96 7.71 -26.95
N ASP A 68 -9.21 7.11 -28.11
CA ASP A 68 -8.15 6.63 -29.03
C ASP A 68 -7.22 7.73 -29.57
N HIS A 69 -7.68 8.98 -29.61
CA HIS A 69 -6.84 10.11 -30.05
C HIS A 69 -5.81 10.54 -28.99
N LEU A 70 -5.95 10.09 -27.75
CA LEU A 70 -4.98 10.29 -26.67
C LEU A 70 -3.92 9.17 -26.74
N ASN A 71 -3.08 9.24 -27.77
CA ASN A 71 -2.19 8.16 -28.18
C ASN A 71 -0.72 8.35 -27.73
N THR A 72 -0.42 9.39 -26.94
CA THR A 72 0.90 9.61 -26.34
C THR A 72 0.79 9.66 -24.82
N TYR A 73 1.92 9.51 -24.13
CA TYR A 73 1.99 9.70 -22.68
C TYR A 73 1.48 11.09 -22.30
N GLU A 74 2.00 12.12 -22.96
CA GLU A 74 1.75 13.53 -22.69
C GLU A 74 0.28 13.89 -22.93
N SER A 75 -0.29 13.46 -24.07
CA SER A 75 -1.70 13.75 -24.39
C SER A 75 -2.66 13.11 -23.39
N ARG A 76 -2.36 11.89 -22.93
CA ARG A 76 -3.15 11.23 -21.87
C ARG A 76 -3.02 11.96 -20.54
N SER A 77 -1.80 12.27 -20.11
CA SER A 77 -1.52 12.98 -18.86
C SER A 77 -2.21 14.34 -18.81
N GLU A 78 -2.07 15.16 -19.86
CA GLU A 78 -2.68 16.49 -19.96
C GLU A 78 -4.21 16.43 -19.96
N ALA A 79 -4.80 15.51 -20.74
CA ALA A 79 -6.24 15.37 -20.83
C ALA A 79 -6.86 14.92 -19.50
N VAL A 80 -6.26 13.92 -18.85
CA VAL A 80 -6.71 13.45 -17.53
C VAL A 80 -6.53 14.56 -16.49
N ALA A 81 -5.37 15.22 -16.43
CA ALA A 81 -5.14 16.31 -15.50
C ALA A 81 -6.15 17.47 -15.66
N LYS A 82 -6.51 17.82 -16.90
CA LYS A 82 -7.53 18.84 -17.18
C LYS A 82 -8.90 18.44 -16.63
N VAL A 83 -9.30 17.18 -16.82
CA VAL A 83 -10.57 16.65 -16.28
C VAL A 83 -10.55 16.69 -14.75
N LEU A 84 -9.47 16.23 -14.12
CA LEU A 84 -9.35 16.21 -12.65
C LEU A 84 -9.39 17.60 -12.04
N ASN A 85 -8.74 18.58 -12.66
CA ASN A 85 -8.80 19.97 -12.22
C ASN A 85 -10.21 20.56 -12.31
N ASP A 86 -10.95 20.28 -13.38
CA ASP A 86 -12.36 20.71 -13.49
C ASP A 86 -13.24 20.00 -12.45
N MET A 87 -13.06 18.69 -12.25
CA MET A 87 -13.79 17.94 -11.22
C MET A 87 -13.50 18.43 -9.81
N ARG A 88 -12.24 18.80 -9.52
CA ARG A 88 -11.82 19.41 -8.25
C ARG A 88 -12.43 20.79 -8.07
N ALA A 89 -12.38 21.64 -9.09
CA ALA A 89 -12.97 22.99 -9.04
C ALA A 89 -14.48 22.97 -8.80
N ARG A 90 -15.17 21.93 -9.31
CA ARG A 90 -16.60 21.70 -9.11
C ARG A 90 -16.93 20.88 -7.85
N ASP A 91 -15.91 20.49 -7.07
CA ASP A 91 -16.03 19.71 -5.83
C ASP A 91 -16.88 18.43 -5.99
N CYS A 92 -16.71 17.72 -7.11
CA CYS A 92 -17.57 16.60 -7.49
C CYS A 92 -17.36 15.33 -6.67
N LEU A 93 -16.13 15.11 -6.22
CA LEU A 93 -15.69 13.92 -5.50
C LEU A 93 -14.82 14.38 -4.34
N LYS A 94 -15.20 13.99 -3.12
CA LYS A 94 -14.50 14.38 -1.89
C LYS A 94 -13.01 14.04 -1.92
N THR A 95 -12.64 12.94 -2.59
CA THR A 95 -11.27 12.47 -2.73
C THR A 95 -10.34 13.54 -3.29
N LEU A 96 -10.83 14.35 -4.25
CA LEU A 96 -10.05 15.41 -4.90
C LEU A 96 -9.75 16.62 -3.99
N ARG A 97 -10.36 16.70 -2.80
CA ARG A 97 -9.99 17.69 -1.78
C ARG A 97 -8.62 17.38 -1.17
N GLY A 98 -8.18 16.12 -1.24
CA GLY A 98 -6.91 15.64 -0.73
C GLY A 98 -5.71 15.91 -1.64
N TRP A 99 -5.85 16.79 -2.64
CA TRP A 99 -4.84 17.12 -3.65
C TRP A 99 -3.49 17.50 -3.03
N ARG A 100 -2.39 16.93 -3.54
CA ARG A 100 -1.06 17.09 -2.95
C ARG A 100 0.01 17.64 -3.88
N ASP A 101 -0.35 17.94 -5.13
CA ASP A 101 0.61 18.30 -6.18
C ASP A 101 1.70 17.22 -6.36
N GLU A 102 1.32 15.96 -6.16
CA GLU A 102 2.17 14.78 -6.28
C GLU A 102 1.59 13.85 -7.35
N LEU A 103 2.42 13.48 -8.32
CA LEU A 103 2.01 12.65 -9.45
C LEU A 103 2.44 11.20 -9.28
N TYR A 104 1.52 10.29 -9.56
CA TYR A 104 1.75 8.87 -9.68
C TYR A 104 1.82 8.44 -11.14
N LEU A 105 2.76 7.54 -11.42
CA LEU A 105 2.87 6.89 -12.73
C LEU A 105 1.83 5.78 -12.84
N VAL A 106 0.92 5.90 -13.80
CA VAL A 106 -0.07 4.87 -14.09
C VAL A 106 0.55 3.80 -14.99
N LYS A 107 0.56 2.56 -14.50
CA LYS A 107 1.12 1.39 -15.18
C LYS A 107 0.12 0.23 -15.10
N SER A 108 0.15 -0.66 -16.07
CA SER A 108 -0.62 -1.92 -16.01
C SER A 108 -0.02 -2.94 -15.04
N THR A 109 1.31 -2.99 -14.99
CA THR A 109 2.09 -3.75 -14.02
C THR A 109 3.37 -2.99 -13.70
N TYR A 110 4.00 -3.31 -12.58
CA TYR A 110 5.14 -2.56 -12.06
C TYR A 110 6.28 -2.35 -13.07
N ASN A 111 6.63 -3.41 -13.80
CA ASN A 111 7.75 -3.45 -14.75
C ASN A 111 7.40 -2.91 -16.15
N ARG A 112 6.15 -2.49 -16.38
CA ARG A 112 5.75 -1.89 -17.65
C ARG A 112 6.06 -0.39 -17.66
N SER A 113 6.28 0.13 -18.86
CA SER A 113 6.42 1.57 -19.08
C SER A 113 5.14 2.29 -18.61
N PRO A 114 5.27 3.49 -18.03
CA PRO A 114 4.10 4.26 -17.62
C PRO A 114 3.28 4.67 -18.84
N LEU A 115 1.96 4.63 -18.69
CA LEU A 115 1.00 4.98 -19.72
C LEU A 115 0.67 6.47 -19.66
N PHE A 116 0.52 7.03 -18.47
CA PHE A 116 0.32 8.45 -18.19
C PHE A 116 0.59 8.70 -16.70
N GLU A 117 0.52 9.96 -16.26
CA GLU A 117 0.55 10.31 -14.84
C GLU A 117 -0.79 10.86 -14.35
N ILE A 118 -1.05 10.63 -13.07
CA ILE A 118 -2.27 11.07 -12.42
C ILE A 118 -1.93 11.68 -11.07
N GLU A 119 -2.72 12.66 -10.63
CA GLU A 119 -2.56 13.19 -9.28
C GLU A 119 -2.88 12.12 -8.22
N ARG A 120 -2.06 12.08 -7.17
CA ARG A 120 -2.07 11.06 -6.12
C ARG A 120 -3.44 10.85 -5.47
N SER A 121 -4.14 11.92 -5.11
CA SER A 121 -5.49 11.82 -4.52
C SER A 121 -6.49 11.21 -5.49
N ALA A 122 -6.33 11.43 -6.79
CA ALA A 122 -7.23 10.86 -7.79
C ALA A 122 -7.02 9.37 -8.06
N ALA A 123 -5.90 8.76 -7.65
CA ALA A 123 -5.58 7.36 -7.97
C ALA A 123 -6.68 6.36 -7.56
N SER A 124 -7.30 6.55 -6.39
CA SER A 124 -8.37 5.67 -5.89
C SER A 124 -9.68 5.79 -6.66
N ILE A 125 -9.97 6.96 -7.26
CA ILE A 125 -11.15 7.20 -8.11
C ILE A 125 -11.13 6.26 -9.32
N PHE A 126 -9.92 6.00 -9.84
CA PHE A 126 -9.69 5.15 -11.01
C PHE A 126 -9.23 3.74 -10.63
N GLY A 127 -9.17 3.41 -9.33
CA GLY A 127 -8.69 2.11 -8.86
C GLY A 127 -7.27 1.79 -9.34
N ILE A 128 -6.41 2.80 -9.50
CA ILE A 128 -5.05 2.62 -10.00
C ILE A 128 -4.22 1.90 -8.95
N ARG A 129 -3.44 0.91 -9.41
CA ARG A 129 -2.51 0.21 -8.53
C ARG A 129 -1.42 1.15 -8.02
N LYS A 130 -1.27 1.21 -6.70
CA LYS A 130 -0.18 1.93 -6.02
C LYS A 130 0.88 0.94 -5.57
N TYR A 131 2.11 1.46 -5.43
CA TYR A 131 3.24 0.68 -4.94
C TYR A 131 3.88 1.39 -3.75
N GLY A 132 4.37 0.61 -2.80
CA GLY A 132 5.16 1.10 -1.67
C GLY A 132 6.21 0.08 -1.26
N SER A 133 6.99 0.44 -0.25
CA SER A 133 8.03 -0.41 0.33
C SER A 133 7.91 -0.38 1.86
N HIS A 134 8.09 -1.52 2.51
CA HIS A 134 7.99 -1.69 3.96
C HIS A 134 9.24 -2.40 4.53
N LEU A 135 9.74 -1.94 5.68
CA LEU A 135 10.91 -2.48 6.37
C LEU A 135 10.57 -3.20 7.67
N ASN A 136 10.88 -4.49 7.72
CA ASN A 136 10.95 -5.24 8.97
C ASN A 136 12.37 -5.13 9.57
N GLY A 137 12.55 -4.20 10.50
CA GLY A 137 13.79 -4.07 11.25
C GLY A 137 13.78 -4.91 12.52
N TYR A 138 14.76 -5.78 12.70
CA TYR A 138 14.83 -6.67 13.85
C TYR A 138 16.25 -6.77 14.42
N VAL A 139 16.34 -7.21 15.68
CA VAL A 139 17.59 -7.53 16.36
C VAL A 139 17.52 -8.98 16.85
N ILE A 140 18.68 -9.61 16.95
CA ILE A 140 18.84 -10.90 17.61
C ILE A 140 19.82 -10.65 18.75
N ASP A 141 19.38 -10.91 19.97
CA ASP A 141 20.20 -10.75 21.17
C ASP A 141 21.26 -11.84 21.29
N ASP A 142 22.23 -11.64 22.19
CA ASP A 142 23.31 -12.60 22.42
C ASP A 142 22.80 -13.98 22.89
N ASP A 143 21.61 -14.03 23.51
CA ASP A 143 20.93 -15.26 23.91
C ASP A 143 20.09 -15.90 22.79
N GLY A 144 20.06 -15.29 21.60
CA GLY A 144 19.29 -15.73 20.45
C GLY A 144 17.84 -15.21 20.40
N THR A 145 17.42 -14.36 21.33
CA THR A 145 16.07 -13.78 21.36
C THR A 145 15.87 -12.80 20.20
N TRP A 146 14.81 -13.00 19.42
CA TRP A 146 14.42 -12.08 18.36
C TRP A 146 13.51 -10.98 18.89
N ARG A 147 13.82 -9.73 18.53
CA ARG A 147 12.97 -8.57 18.80
C ARG A 147 12.84 -7.73 17.52
N MET A 148 11.68 -7.11 17.33
CA MET A 148 11.37 -6.29 16.17
C MET A 148 11.13 -4.84 16.59
N TRP A 149 11.68 -3.91 15.82
CA TRP A 149 11.38 -2.50 15.95
C TRP A 149 10.04 -2.18 15.29
N ILE A 150 9.15 -1.54 16.05
CA ILE A 150 7.82 -1.13 15.64
C ILE A 150 7.70 0.39 15.80
N GLY A 151 7.36 1.09 14.73
CA GLY A 151 7.06 2.51 14.76
C GLY A 151 5.66 2.77 15.32
N LYS A 152 5.46 3.93 15.94
CA LYS A 152 4.13 4.47 16.21
C LYS A 152 3.98 5.75 15.43
N ARG A 153 2.96 5.84 14.59
CA ARG A 153 2.71 7.01 13.73
C ARG A 153 2.38 8.23 14.57
N SER A 154 2.83 9.40 14.13
CA SER A 154 2.43 10.67 14.74
C SER A 154 0.91 10.86 14.74
N ALA A 155 0.37 11.51 15.76
CA ALA A 155 -1.05 11.88 15.84
C ALA A 155 -1.46 12.90 14.76
N THR A 156 -0.51 13.58 14.12
CA THR A 156 -0.75 14.57 13.07
C THR A 156 -0.71 13.99 11.65
N LYS A 157 -0.37 12.70 11.48
CA LYS A 157 -0.39 12.04 10.16
C LYS A 157 -1.80 12.09 9.56
N GLN A 158 -1.88 12.44 8.28
CA GLN A 158 -3.16 12.51 7.56
C GLN A 158 -3.88 11.15 7.49
N THR A 159 -3.12 10.05 7.43
CA THR A 159 -3.68 8.69 7.38
C THR A 159 -3.22 7.87 8.57
N PHE A 160 -4.15 7.12 9.16
CA PHE A 160 -3.91 6.20 10.29
C PHE A 160 -3.10 6.84 11.45
N PRO A 161 -3.48 8.01 11.97
CA PRO A 161 -2.74 8.68 13.05
C PRO A 161 -2.69 7.82 14.32
N GLY A 162 -1.53 7.78 14.98
CA GLY A 162 -1.34 7.07 16.26
C GLY A 162 -1.26 5.53 16.18
N MET A 163 -1.48 4.93 15.00
CA MET A 163 -1.40 3.49 14.81
C MET A 163 0.06 2.99 14.77
N TYR A 164 0.27 1.71 15.03
CA TYR A 164 1.57 1.06 14.86
C TYR A 164 1.92 0.89 13.38
N ASP A 165 3.21 0.95 13.09
CA ASP A 165 3.81 0.93 11.76
C ASP A 165 5.05 0.03 11.74
N ASN A 166 5.56 -0.26 10.54
CA ASN A 166 6.88 -0.85 10.37
C ASN A 166 7.97 0.12 10.87
N LEU A 167 9.23 -0.33 10.89
CA LEU A 167 10.35 0.53 11.29
C LEU A 167 10.51 1.72 10.32
N ALA A 168 10.37 1.44 9.03
CA ALA A 168 10.28 2.45 7.98
C ALA A 168 9.33 1.95 6.87
N ALA A 169 8.56 2.85 6.26
CA ALA A 169 7.69 2.52 5.13
C ALA A 169 7.34 3.76 4.28
N GLY A 170 7.39 3.63 2.96
CA GLY A 170 7.13 4.74 2.06
C GLY A 170 6.41 4.33 0.78
N GLY A 171 5.60 5.25 0.26
CA GLY A 171 5.00 5.11 -1.06
C GLY A 171 6.04 5.33 -2.15
N LEU A 172 5.98 4.54 -3.22
CA LEU A 172 6.98 4.61 -4.28
C LEU A 172 6.77 5.86 -5.15
N SER A 173 7.69 6.80 -5.03
CA SER A 173 7.75 7.99 -5.89
C SER A 173 8.25 7.64 -7.31
N HIS A 174 7.86 8.44 -8.30
CA HIS A 174 8.12 8.17 -9.73
C HIS A 174 9.61 8.05 -10.13
N ASN A 175 10.55 8.54 -9.32
CA ASN A 175 11.98 8.62 -9.66
C ASN A 175 12.88 7.62 -8.92
N LEU A 176 12.34 6.74 -8.08
CA LEU A 176 13.15 5.80 -7.28
C LEU A 176 12.78 4.36 -7.59
N THR A 177 13.79 3.49 -7.66
CA THR A 177 13.57 2.04 -7.52
C THR A 177 13.08 1.72 -6.10
N PRO A 178 12.48 0.54 -5.86
CA PRO A 178 11.95 0.19 -4.54
C PRO A 178 13.04 0.15 -3.46
N THR A 179 14.25 -0.25 -3.84
CA THR A 179 15.40 -0.30 -2.93
C THR A 179 15.94 1.09 -2.64
N GLU A 180 16.02 1.98 -3.63
CA GLU A 180 16.42 3.39 -3.39
C GLU A 180 15.40 4.11 -2.52
N CYS A 181 14.10 3.88 -2.77
CA CYS A 181 13.03 4.37 -1.91
C CYS A 181 13.23 3.86 -0.48
N MET A 182 13.43 2.56 -0.30
CA MET A 182 13.60 1.99 1.04
C MET A 182 14.85 2.52 1.76
N ILE A 183 15.97 2.71 1.06
CA ILE A 183 17.18 3.32 1.65
C ILE A 183 16.93 4.77 2.08
N LYS A 184 16.14 5.54 1.31
CA LYS A 184 15.72 6.90 1.70
C LYS A 184 14.83 6.85 2.95
N GLU A 185 13.78 6.03 2.97
CA GLU A 185 12.86 5.94 4.12
C GLU A 185 13.57 5.44 5.40
N CYS A 186 14.56 4.54 5.25
CA CYS A 186 15.44 4.12 6.36
C CYS A 186 16.11 5.31 7.06
N GLU A 187 16.60 6.28 6.28
CA GLU A 187 17.30 7.46 6.79
C GLU A 187 16.32 8.49 7.36
N GLU A 188 15.22 8.77 6.66
CA GLU A 188 14.24 9.79 7.02
C GLU A 188 13.38 9.40 8.24
N GLU A 189 12.81 8.19 8.26
CA GLU A 189 11.87 7.82 9.33
C GLU A 189 12.59 7.28 10.58
N ALA A 190 13.72 6.56 10.40
CA ALA A 190 14.36 5.79 11.47
C ALA A 190 15.83 6.15 11.74
N GLN A 191 16.42 7.08 10.99
CA GLN A 191 17.84 7.45 11.07
C GLN A 191 18.80 6.24 10.94
N ILE A 192 18.42 5.23 10.15
CA ILE A 192 19.31 4.13 9.79
C ILE A 192 20.35 4.70 8.81
N PRO A 193 21.67 4.65 9.11
CA PRO A 193 22.68 5.20 8.23
C PRO A 193 22.63 4.55 6.84
N LYS A 194 22.69 5.36 5.78
CA LYS A 194 22.66 4.89 4.39
C LYS A 194 23.66 3.77 4.11
N ALA A 195 24.86 3.84 4.68
CA ALA A 195 25.88 2.80 4.53
C ALA A 195 25.41 1.45 5.11
N LEU A 196 24.80 1.47 6.30
CA LEU A 196 24.25 0.27 6.95
C LEU A 196 23.07 -0.29 6.16
N ALA A 197 22.14 0.57 5.73
CA ALA A 197 21.00 0.16 4.90
C ALA A 197 21.49 -0.46 3.58
N THR A 198 22.42 0.18 2.88
CA THR A 198 22.96 -0.33 1.61
C THR A 198 23.63 -1.69 1.77
N GLU A 199 24.29 -1.95 2.90
CA GLU A 199 24.99 -3.23 3.15
C GLU A 199 24.04 -4.34 3.61
N LYS A 200 23.09 -4.04 4.50
CA LYS A 200 22.34 -5.06 5.26
C LYS A 200 20.91 -5.29 4.79
N LEU A 201 20.32 -4.35 4.05
CA LEU A 201 18.94 -4.43 3.60
C LEU A 201 18.77 -5.60 2.61
N LYS A 202 17.77 -6.44 2.83
CA LYS A 202 17.45 -7.58 1.97
C LYS A 202 16.04 -7.42 1.41
N ALA A 203 15.88 -7.44 0.10
CA ALA A 203 14.58 -7.63 -0.52
C ALA A 203 14.12 -9.07 -0.27
N VAL A 204 12.93 -9.24 0.31
CA VAL A 204 12.45 -10.55 0.79
C VAL A 204 11.12 -10.99 0.18
N GLY A 205 10.51 -10.16 -0.66
CA GLY A 205 9.29 -10.48 -1.37
C GLY A 205 8.41 -9.26 -1.59
N ALA A 206 7.14 -9.49 -1.83
CA ALA A 206 6.12 -8.47 -1.90
C ALA A 206 4.76 -9.04 -1.50
N ILE A 207 3.90 -8.19 -0.92
CA ILE A 207 2.49 -8.50 -0.66
C ILE A 207 1.60 -7.67 -1.59
N SER A 208 0.39 -8.13 -1.84
CA SER A 208 -0.60 -7.40 -2.63
C SER A 208 -1.99 -7.62 -2.09
N TYR A 209 -2.78 -6.57 -2.05
CA TYR A 209 -4.14 -6.59 -1.53
C TYR A 209 -4.99 -5.54 -2.26
N CYS A 210 -6.30 -5.60 -2.07
CA CYS A 210 -7.21 -4.59 -2.62
C CYS A 210 -8.38 -4.34 -1.67
N TYR A 211 -8.45 -3.13 -1.14
CA TYR A 211 -9.59 -2.67 -0.36
C TYR A 211 -10.35 -1.59 -1.12
N GLU A 212 -11.57 -1.35 -0.68
CA GLU A 212 -12.33 -0.16 -1.04
C GLU A 212 -12.72 0.59 0.21
N ASP A 213 -12.88 1.89 0.05
CA ASP A 213 -13.42 2.77 1.05
C ASP A 213 -14.23 3.89 0.39
N ASP A 214 -14.51 4.88 1.19
CA ASP A 214 -15.24 6.08 0.85
C ASP A 214 -14.60 6.89 -0.30
N ASP A 215 -13.28 6.80 -0.46
CA ASP A 215 -12.47 7.55 -1.42
C ASP A 215 -12.26 6.80 -2.75
N GLY A 216 -12.48 5.49 -2.78
CA GLY A 216 -12.50 4.70 -4.01
C GLY A 216 -12.01 3.26 -3.83
N ILE A 217 -11.26 2.77 -4.82
CA ILE A 217 -10.71 1.41 -4.86
C ILE A 217 -9.19 1.50 -4.75
N HIS A 218 -8.59 0.65 -3.92
CA HIS A 218 -7.20 0.77 -3.50
C HIS A 218 -6.47 -0.57 -3.71
N PRO A 219 -6.11 -0.91 -4.96
CA PRO A 219 -5.19 -2.00 -5.22
C PRO A 219 -3.77 -1.55 -4.87
N GLU A 220 -3.09 -2.30 -4.01
CA GLU A 220 -1.75 -1.95 -3.53
C GLU A 220 -0.81 -3.15 -3.66
N GLY A 221 0.45 -2.85 -3.98
CA GLY A 221 1.55 -3.80 -3.96
C GLY A 221 2.70 -3.25 -3.13
N GLU A 222 3.12 -3.98 -2.11
CA GLU A 222 4.16 -3.53 -1.18
C GLU A 222 5.40 -4.40 -1.30
N PHE A 223 6.53 -3.80 -1.64
CA PHE A 223 7.84 -4.47 -1.62
C PHE A 223 8.31 -4.61 -0.18
N LEU A 224 8.73 -5.81 0.20
CA LEU A 224 9.13 -6.12 1.56
C LEU A 224 10.64 -6.21 1.68
N TYR A 225 11.15 -5.59 2.74
CA TYR A 225 12.55 -5.58 3.09
C TYR A 225 12.75 -6.01 4.54
N ASP A 226 13.82 -6.75 4.78
CA ASP A 226 14.27 -7.10 6.12
C ASP A 226 15.65 -6.49 6.38
N ILE A 227 15.89 -6.05 7.60
CA ILE A 227 17.22 -5.63 8.08
C ILE A 227 17.46 -6.13 9.50
N GLN A 228 18.56 -6.87 9.69
CA GLN A 228 19.06 -7.17 11.03
C GLN A 228 19.94 -6.02 11.49
N LEU A 229 19.51 -5.34 12.55
CA LEU A 229 20.19 -4.19 13.13
C LEU A 229 21.09 -4.64 14.30
N PRO A 230 22.19 -3.91 14.58
CA PRO A 230 22.96 -4.11 15.80
C PRO A 230 22.09 -3.90 17.05
N THR A 231 22.34 -4.66 18.12
CA THR A 231 21.64 -4.49 19.41
C THR A 231 21.88 -3.12 20.04
N SER A 232 22.96 -2.43 19.65
CA SER A 232 23.28 -1.05 20.05
C SER A 232 22.56 0.03 19.24
N PHE A 233 21.90 -0.34 18.13
CA PHE A 233 21.16 0.62 17.31
C PHE A 233 19.83 0.98 17.98
N THR A 234 19.52 2.27 18.01
CA THR A 234 18.21 2.78 18.45
C THR A 234 17.71 3.73 17.37
N PRO A 235 16.54 3.48 16.77
CA PRO A 235 15.97 4.37 15.77
C PRO A 235 15.56 5.69 16.42
N ASN A 236 15.59 6.74 15.63
CA ASN A 236 15.17 8.06 16.05
C ASN A 236 14.36 8.72 14.93
N ASN A 237 13.39 9.53 15.33
CA ASN A 237 12.47 10.19 14.42
C ASN A 237 13.14 11.43 13.83
N ALA A 238 13.40 11.46 12.52
CA ALA A 238 14.04 12.60 11.88
C ALA A 238 13.05 13.63 11.30
N ASP A 239 11.86 13.20 10.88
CA ASP A 239 10.96 13.99 10.02
C ASP A 239 9.55 14.22 10.60
N SER A 240 9.34 13.88 11.88
CA SER A 240 8.08 14.00 12.63
C SER A 240 6.95 13.06 12.19
N GLU A 241 7.24 12.12 11.29
CA GLU A 241 6.26 11.16 10.80
C GLU A 241 5.91 10.09 11.85
N MET A 242 6.87 9.78 12.72
CA MET A 242 6.71 8.88 13.87
C MET A 242 6.55 9.66 15.18
N GLU A 243 5.89 9.07 16.17
CA GLU A 243 5.81 9.57 17.55
C GLU A 243 6.94 8.96 18.40
N LYS A 244 7.13 7.65 18.25
CA LYS A 244 8.12 6.84 18.99
C LYS A 244 8.30 5.47 18.36
N PHE A 245 9.36 4.79 18.78
CA PHE A 245 9.65 3.41 18.41
C PHE A 245 9.60 2.49 19.63
N TYR A 246 9.23 1.23 19.41
CA TYR A 246 9.27 0.16 20.40
C TYR A 246 10.13 -0.99 19.90
N LEU A 247 10.88 -1.61 20.79
CA LEU A 247 11.58 -2.87 20.51
C LEU A 247 10.83 -4.00 21.23
N TRP A 248 10.01 -4.73 20.49
CA TRP A 248 9.13 -5.76 21.02
C TRP A 248 9.62 -7.16 20.73
N THR A 249 9.36 -8.07 21.65
CA THR A 249 9.48 -9.51 21.42
C THR A 249 8.48 -9.98 20.38
N ILE A 250 8.78 -11.09 19.69
CA ILE A 250 7.85 -11.65 18.69
C ILE A 250 6.45 -11.96 19.26
N PRO A 251 6.29 -12.46 20.50
CA PRO A 251 4.96 -12.60 21.11
C PRO A 251 4.20 -11.27 21.26
N GLU A 252 4.86 -10.18 21.66
CA GLU A 252 4.24 -8.86 21.75
C GLU A 252 3.83 -8.34 20.36
N VAL A 253 4.66 -8.56 19.33
CA VAL A 253 4.35 -8.22 17.94
C VAL A 253 3.11 -8.97 17.45
N LYS A 254 3.03 -10.29 17.72
CA LYS A 254 1.83 -11.08 17.39
C LYS A 254 0.59 -10.51 18.08
N GLN A 255 0.68 -10.23 19.38
CA GLN A 255 -0.44 -9.65 20.11
C GLN A 255 -0.89 -8.31 19.49
N ALA A 256 0.06 -7.45 19.11
CA ALA A 256 -0.24 -6.16 18.50
C ALA A 256 -0.89 -6.25 17.11
N ILE A 257 -0.62 -7.30 16.32
CA ILE A 257 -1.24 -7.50 14.99
C ILE A 257 -2.75 -7.76 15.11
N ILE A 258 -3.18 -8.47 16.16
CA ILE A 258 -4.58 -8.86 16.35
C ILE A 258 -5.40 -7.84 17.16
N GLU A 259 -4.72 -6.85 17.72
CA GLU A 259 -5.30 -5.65 18.32
C GLU A 259 -5.37 -4.58 17.23
N ASP A 260 -6.56 -4.05 16.92
CA ASP A 260 -6.85 -3.17 15.76
C ASP A 260 -6.10 -1.81 15.72
N ASN A 261 -5.00 -1.67 16.47
CA ASN A 261 -4.13 -0.51 16.59
C ASN A 261 -2.96 -0.51 15.60
N PHE A 262 -2.74 -1.57 14.84
CA PHE A 262 -1.72 -1.63 13.79
C PHE A 262 -2.27 -1.14 12.45
N LYS A 263 -1.53 -0.29 11.73
CA LYS A 263 -1.90 0.10 10.37
C LYS A 263 -2.03 -1.17 9.50
N PRO A 264 -3.17 -1.42 8.83
CA PRO A 264 -3.46 -2.75 8.28
C PRO A 264 -2.39 -3.30 7.33
N ASN A 265 -1.89 -2.50 6.39
CA ASN A 265 -0.89 -2.98 5.44
C ASN A 265 0.47 -3.29 6.11
N CYS A 266 0.82 -2.55 7.15
CA CYS A 266 2.02 -2.80 7.95
C CYS A 266 1.89 -4.08 8.77
N ALA A 267 0.70 -4.35 9.33
CA ALA A 267 0.41 -5.60 10.03
C ALA A 267 0.55 -6.81 9.10
N VAL A 268 0.13 -6.69 7.83
CA VAL A 268 0.31 -7.73 6.82
C VAL A 268 1.78 -7.91 6.43
N ALA A 269 2.56 -6.83 6.32
CA ALA A 269 4.01 -6.92 6.08
C ALA A 269 4.75 -7.65 7.23
N VAL A 270 4.32 -7.44 8.48
CA VAL A 270 4.84 -8.18 9.63
C VAL A 270 4.33 -9.63 9.63
N LEU A 271 3.08 -9.89 9.24
CA LEU A 271 2.54 -11.25 9.12
C LEU A 271 3.36 -12.10 8.14
N ASP A 272 3.70 -11.54 6.97
CA ASP A 272 4.62 -12.14 6.00
C ASP A 272 5.99 -12.46 6.64
N PHE A 273 6.57 -11.52 7.40
CA PHE A 273 7.82 -11.75 8.13
C PHE A 273 7.73 -12.93 9.10
N LEU A 274 6.65 -12.99 9.89
CA LEU A 274 6.44 -14.06 10.86
C LEU A 274 6.32 -15.43 10.19
N ILE A 275 5.74 -15.48 8.99
CA ILE A 275 5.66 -16.70 8.18
C ILE A 275 7.05 -17.08 7.63
N ARG A 276 7.75 -16.17 6.95
CA ARG A 276 9.06 -16.44 6.34
C ARG A 276 10.12 -16.88 7.35
N HIS A 277 10.07 -16.35 8.58
CA HIS A 277 10.99 -16.70 9.65
C HIS A 277 10.48 -17.81 10.58
N SER A 278 9.43 -18.55 10.17
CA SER A 278 8.90 -19.73 10.88
C SER A 278 8.39 -19.45 12.30
N PHE A 279 8.02 -18.20 12.61
CA PHE A 279 7.28 -17.88 13.83
C PHE A 279 5.81 -18.27 13.73
N ILE A 280 5.28 -18.39 12.51
CA ILE A 280 4.00 -19.02 12.20
C ILE A 280 4.29 -20.17 11.27
N THR A 281 3.86 -21.38 11.63
CA THR A 281 4.10 -22.59 10.83
C THR A 281 2.78 -23.24 10.42
N PRO A 282 2.78 -24.08 9.35
CA PRO A 282 1.60 -24.83 8.93
C PRO A 282 1.01 -25.74 10.01
N GLU A 283 1.83 -26.22 10.95
CA GLU A 283 1.40 -27.08 12.06
C GLU A 283 0.65 -26.31 13.16
N GLN A 284 0.88 -25.00 13.26
CA GLN A 284 0.32 -24.13 14.31
C GLN A 284 -0.89 -23.32 13.84
N GLU A 285 -0.98 -23.02 12.54
CA GLU A 285 -2.03 -22.18 11.96
C GLU A 285 -2.87 -22.98 10.94
N SER A 286 -4.11 -23.27 11.30
CA SER A 286 -5.02 -24.04 10.44
C SER A 286 -5.38 -23.34 9.14
N ASN A 287 -5.32 -22.00 9.10
CA ASN A 287 -5.63 -21.19 7.91
C ASN A 287 -4.37 -20.78 7.12
N TYR A 288 -3.24 -21.46 7.32
CA TYR A 288 -1.94 -21.03 6.79
C TYR A 288 -1.95 -20.73 5.28
N PHE A 289 -2.51 -21.61 4.46
CA PHE A 289 -2.62 -21.40 3.01
C PHE A 289 -3.60 -20.31 2.62
N ASP A 290 -4.68 -20.13 3.38
CA ASP A 290 -5.65 -19.07 3.16
C ASP A 290 -5.01 -17.70 3.45
N ILE A 291 -4.25 -17.59 4.55
CA ILE A 291 -3.47 -16.40 4.87
C ILE A 291 -2.49 -16.07 3.74
N LEU A 292 -1.68 -17.05 3.31
CA LEU A 292 -0.74 -16.86 2.19
C LEU A 292 -1.45 -16.41 0.91
N SER A 293 -2.61 -16.99 0.60
CA SER A 293 -3.37 -16.59 -0.58
C SER A 293 -3.86 -15.15 -0.46
N GLN A 294 -4.42 -14.77 0.70
CA GLN A 294 -5.01 -13.46 0.94
C GLN A 294 -3.99 -12.32 1.01
N ILE A 295 -2.74 -12.56 1.43
CA ILE A 295 -1.69 -11.53 1.37
C ILE A 295 -1.11 -11.35 -0.05
N HIS A 296 -1.54 -12.16 -1.01
CA HIS A 296 -1.17 -12.10 -2.43
C HIS A 296 -2.40 -11.99 -3.34
N MET A 297 -3.37 -11.15 -2.97
CA MET A 297 -4.59 -10.88 -3.74
C MET A 297 -4.56 -9.52 -4.46
N PRO A 298 -3.94 -9.44 -5.66
CA PRO A 298 -3.95 -8.21 -6.43
C PRO A 298 -5.37 -7.87 -6.92
N GLY A 299 -5.69 -6.58 -6.97
CA GLY A 299 -6.99 -6.12 -7.47
C GLY A 299 -7.20 -6.27 -8.99
N HIS A 300 -6.15 -6.48 -9.80
CA HIS A 300 -6.19 -6.66 -11.26
C HIS A 300 -4.86 -7.12 -11.89
#